data_AF-A0A954EAD1-F1
#
_entry.id   AF-A0A954EAD1-F1
#
_cell.length_a   1.000
_cell.length_b   1.000
_cell.length_c   1.000
_cell.angle_alpha   90.00
_cell.angle_beta   90.00
_cell.angle_gamma   90.00
#
_symmetry.space_group_name_H-M   'P 1'
#
loop_
_entity.id
_entity.type
_entity.pdbx_description
1 polymer ?
#
loop_
_entity_poly.entity_id
_entity_poly.type
_entity_poly.pdbx_seq_one_letter_code
_entity_poly.pdbx_strand_id
1 'polypeptide(L)'
;MKLCEDYSYFIFPGYGTAFRNMMPWLAQWARAFDGEHQFWHGFHGGGILGVPLTIPIQTRYRLATIDCHPKRVYGMVLGNEAGKEISDLLACAQEDRPPSFAVKLGLAEHVPDPSVVTTPEHFEPLGEDRILLVVPRVNCKTLKQIENLPEWFGSFGVQVDLTPCNVQEMFADVMTDWFSDPTRTLLGFRISGGEDNAAWQTAVMYYVAEYWDTHVRGLQSLHFIANIEGAPCFRKNWTSNR
;
A
#
# COMPACT_ATOMS: atom_id res chain seq x y z
N MET A 1 -10.37 -11.05 9.28
CA MET A 1 -9.75 -10.92 7.94
C MET A 1 -8.57 -11.86 7.84
N LYS A 2 -8.44 -12.55 6.71
CA LYS A 2 -7.32 -13.47 6.46
C LYS A 2 -6.00 -12.73 6.29
N LEU A 3 -4.91 -13.32 6.77
CA LEU A 3 -3.56 -12.77 6.62
C LEU A 3 -3.16 -12.71 5.13
N CYS A 4 -3.31 -13.83 4.45
CA CYS A 4 -3.13 -14.01 3.01
C CYS A 4 -3.95 -15.23 2.53
N GLU A 5 -3.98 -15.45 1.22
CA GLU A 5 -4.64 -16.59 0.59
C GLU A 5 -3.72 -17.14 -0.50
N ASP A 6 -4.15 -17.09 -1.76
CA ASP A 6 -3.56 -17.85 -2.85
C ASP A 6 -2.56 -17.06 -3.70
N TYR A 7 -2.33 -15.77 -3.40
CA TYR A 7 -1.52 -14.89 -4.24
C TYR A 7 -0.42 -14.14 -3.48
N SER A 8 0.69 -13.88 -4.18
CA SER A 8 1.57 -12.73 -3.91
C SER A 8 1.20 -11.56 -4.80
N TYR A 9 1.42 -10.34 -4.32
CA TYR A 9 0.99 -9.12 -5.01
C TYR A 9 2.17 -8.26 -5.42
N PHE A 10 2.19 -7.92 -6.71
CA PHE A 10 3.15 -6.99 -7.31
C PHE A 10 2.43 -5.69 -7.64
N ILE A 11 2.88 -4.60 -7.03
CA ILE A 11 2.31 -3.26 -7.18
C ILE A 11 3.01 -2.56 -8.34
N PHE A 12 2.25 -2.09 -9.33
CA PHE A 12 2.74 -1.29 -10.44
C PHE A 12 2.25 0.14 -10.22
N PRO A 13 3.12 1.09 -9.80
CA PRO A 13 2.66 2.38 -9.33
C PRO A 13 2.10 3.26 -10.45
N GLY A 14 0.96 3.92 -10.21
CA GLY A 14 0.30 4.79 -11.19
C GLY A 14 1.05 6.08 -11.54
N TYR A 15 2.09 6.43 -10.77
CA TYR A 15 2.94 7.58 -11.09
C TYR A 15 4.02 7.27 -12.14
N GLY A 16 4.39 5.98 -12.31
CA GLY A 16 5.48 5.58 -13.19
C GLY A 16 5.08 5.61 -14.66
N THR A 17 5.87 6.26 -15.51
CA THR A 17 5.52 6.42 -16.93
C THR A 17 5.46 5.09 -17.66
N ALA A 18 6.37 4.18 -17.35
CA ALA A 18 6.39 2.81 -17.87
C ALA A 18 5.13 1.99 -17.54
N PHE A 19 4.37 2.39 -16.51
CA PHE A 19 3.21 1.64 -16.02
C PHE A 19 1.87 2.28 -16.37
N ARG A 20 1.86 3.47 -17.00
CA ARG A 20 0.59 4.12 -17.40
C ARG A 20 -0.23 3.27 -18.36
N ASN A 21 0.43 2.54 -19.28
CA ASN A 21 -0.22 1.59 -20.18
C ASN A 21 0.16 0.15 -19.81
N MET A 22 -0.75 -0.54 -19.12
CA MET A 22 -0.54 -1.92 -18.70
C MET A 22 -0.85 -2.97 -19.78
N MET A 23 -1.44 -2.59 -20.93
CA MET A 23 -1.87 -3.57 -21.94
C MET A 23 -0.75 -4.49 -22.46
N PRO A 24 0.48 -4.00 -22.73
CA PRO A 24 1.58 -4.87 -23.13
C PRO A 24 1.95 -5.90 -22.06
N TRP A 25 1.99 -5.47 -20.79
CA TRP A 25 2.27 -6.31 -19.63
C TRP A 25 1.21 -7.40 -19.46
N LEU A 26 -0.08 -7.04 -19.55
CA LEU A 26 -1.19 -7.99 -19.44
C LEU A 26 -1.13 -9.06 -20.55
N ALA A 27 -0.81 -8.67 -21.78
CA ALA A 27 -0.66 -9.62 -22.88
C ALA A 27 0.51 -10.59 -22.68
N GLN A 28 1.60 -10.13 -22.06
CA GLN A 28 2.75 -10.95 -21.70
C GLN A 28 2.42 -11.91 -20.56
N TRP A 29 1.78 -11.42 -19.50
CA TRP A 29 1.40 -12.22 -18.32
C TRP A 29 0.34 -13.27 -18.63
N ALA A 30 -0.61 -12.97 -19.52
CA ALA A 30 -1.55 -13.97 -20.03
C ALA A 30 -0.86 -15.20 -20.63
N ARG A 31 0.30 -15.02 -21.28
CA ARG A 31 1.12 -16.12 -21.81
C ARG A 31 2.02 -16.74 -20.75
N ALA A 32 2.54 -15.93 -19.83
CA ALA A 32 3.52 -16.37 -18.85
C ALA A 32 2.93 -17.19 -17.70
N PHE A 33 1.72 -16.84 -17.26
CA PHE A 33 1.04 -17.45 -16.12
C PHE A 33 -0.12 -18.36 -16.52
N ASP A 34 -0.25 -18.68 -17.82
CA ASP A 34 -1.33 -19.51 -18.36
C ASP A 34 -2.75 -19.09 -17.89
N GLY A 35 -2.95 -17.77 -17.73
CA GLY A 35 -4.22 -17.21 -17.26
C GLY A 35 -4.52 -17.33 -15.76
N GLU A 36 -3.64 -17.92 -14.93
CA GLU A 36 -3.88 -18.06 -13.48
C GLU A 36 -3.66 -16.77 -12.66
N HIS A 37 -3.10 -15.73 -13.28
CA HIS A 37 -2.87 -14.44 -12.64
C HIS A 37 -4.15 -13.59 -12.58
N GLN A 38 -4.20 -12.69 -11.61
CA GLN A 38 -5.25 -11.67 -11.52
C GLN A 38 -4.63 -10.28 -11.60
N PHE A 39 -5.31 -9.35 -12.26
CA PHE A 39 -4.86 -7.97 -12.32
C PHE A 39 -5.98 -7.00 -11.96
N TRP A 40 -5.74 -6.17 -10.94
CA TRP A 40 -6.62 -5.10 -10.54
C TRP A 40 -6.09 -3.76 -11.07
N HIS A 41 -6.86 -3.12 -11.95
CA HIS A 41 -6.48 -1.85 -12.56
C HIS A 41 -6.59 -0.68 -11.56
N GLY A 42 -5.55 0.17 -11.53
CA GLY A 42 -5.57 1.40 -10.75
C GLY A 42 -6.13 2.62 -11.51
N PHE A 43 -6.41 3.70 -10.78
CA PHE A 43 -7.08 4.91 -11.28
C PHE A 43 -6.24 5.79 -12.23
N HIS A 44 -4.91 5.66 -12.24
CA HIS A 44 -4.02 6.42 -13.15
C HIS A 44 -3.07 5.53 -13.95
N GLY A 45 -3.52 4.32 -14.29
CA GLY A 45 -2.68 3.28 -14.85
C GLY A 45 -1.98 2.50 -13.75
N GLY A 46 -1.05 1.61 -14.11
CA GLY A 46 -0.53 0.63 -13.18
C GLY A 46 -1.65 -0.23 -12.59
N GLY A 47 -1.42 -0.76 -11.39
CA GLY A 47 -2.37 -1.61 -10.70
C GLY A 47 -1.68 -2.63 -9.80
N ILE A 48 -2.37 -3.72 -9.51
CA ILE A 48 -1.87 -4.81 -8.66
C ILE A 48 -1.98 -6.10 -9.46
N LEU A 49 -0.86 -6.81 -9.56
CA LEU A 49 -0.82 -8.16 -10.13
C LEU A 49 -0.80 -9.18 -8.99
N GLY A 50 -1.82 -10.03 -8.91
CA GLY A 50 -1.83 -11.24 -8.10
C GLY A 50 -1.23 -12.41 -8.87
N VAL A 51 -0.19 -13.03 -8.32
CA VAL A 51 0.45 -14.24 -8.87
C VAL A 51 0.28 -15.41 -7.89
N PRO A 52 -0.22 -16.58 -8.33
CA PRO A 52 -0.49 -17.71 -7.46
C PRO A 52 0.72 -18.18 -6.64
N LEU A 53 0.53 -18.49 -5.36
CA LEU A 53 1.58 -19.01 -4.46
C LEU A 53 2.07 -20.40 -4.86
N THR A 54 1.29 -21.14 -5.65
CA THR A 54 1.67 -22.43 -6.26
C THR A 54 2.90 -22.29 -7.16
N ILE A 55 3.17 -21.09 -7.69
CA ILE A 55 4.34 -20.79 -8.50
C ILE A 55 5.54 -20.49 -7.57
N PRO A 56 6.71 -21.12 -7.78
CA PRO A 56 7.89 -20.86 -6.96
C PRO A 56 8.27 -19.38 -6.93
N ILE A 57 8.71 -18.88 -5.78
CA ILE A 57 8.99 -17.44 -5.55
C ILE A 57 9.91 -16.84 -6.61
N GLN A 58 11.03 -17.49 -6.94
CA GLN A 58 11.97 -17.00 -7.95
C GLN A 58 11.32 -16.86 -9.33
N THR A 59 10.42 -17.79 -9.68
CA THR A 59 9.66 -17.77 -10.92
C THR A 59 8.63 -16.63 -10.91
N ARG A 60 7.92 -16.42 -9.79
CA ARG A 60 6.95 -15.31 -9.64
C ARG A 60 7.60 -13.97 -9.89
N TYR A 61 8.71 -13.70 -9.19
CA TYR A 61 9.46 -12.45 -9.37
C TYR A 61 9.95 -12.29 -10.82
N ARG A 62 10.58 -13.34 -11.38
CA ARG A 62 11.09 -13.28 -12.75
C ARG A 62 9.99 -12.98 -13.77
N LEU A 63 8.81 -13.58 -13.64
CA LEU A 63 7.70 -13.41 -14.59
C LEU A 63 6.94 -12.09 -14.38
N ALA A 64 6.79 -11.65 -13.13
CA ALA A 64 6.10 -10.40 -12.80
C ALA A 64 6.93 -9.16 -13.19
N THR A 65 8.27 -9.25 -13.12
CA THR A 65 9.15 -8.08 -13.28
C THR A 65 10.18 -8.27 -14.40
N ILE A 66 9.76 -8.85 -15.54
CA ILE A 66 10.67 -9.13 -16.67
C ILE A 66 11.43 -7.88 -17.13
N ASP A 67 10.77 -6.73 -17.13
CA ASP A 67 11.31 -5.46 -17.62
C ASP A 67 11.33 -4.35 -16.55
N CYS A 68 11.35 -4.71 -15.27
CA CYS A 68 11.47 -3.74 -14.18
C CYS A 68 12.15 -4.31 -12.95
N HIS A 69 12.65 -3.43 -12.08
CA HIS A 69 13.25 -3.85 -10.82
C HIS A 69 12.21 -3.85 -9.70
N PRO A 70 12.00 -4.95 -8.96
CA PRO A 70 11.17 -4.92 -7.77
C PRO A 70 11.90 -4.27 -6.61
N LYS A 71 11.21 -3.38 -5.89
CA LYS A 71 11.59 -2.91 -4.55
C LYS A 71 10.64 -3.49 -3.52
N ARG A 72 11.10 -3.59 -2.28
CA ARG A 72 10.22 -3.90 -1.14
C ARG A 72 9.32 -2.71 -0.87
N VAL A 73 8.09 -3.01 -0.44
CA VAL A 73 7.15 -2.00 0.04
C VAL A 73 7.71 -1.36 1.32
N TYR A 74 7.72 -0.03 1.35
CA TYR A 74 8.38 0.73 2.41
C TYR A 74 7.57 0.74 3.73
N GLY A 75 8.29 0.58 4.83
CA GLY A 75 7.72 0.58 6.18
C GLY A 75 7.19 -0.77 6.65
N MET A 76 7.29 -1.81 5.82
CA MET A 76 6.96 -3.18 6.20
C MET A 76 8.22 -3.95 6.58
N VAL A 77 8.08 -4.84 7.56
CA VAL A 77 9.08 -5.53 8.39
C VAL A 77 9.34 -4.82 9.72
N LEU A 78 8.79 -5.40 10.81
CA LEU A 78 9.37 -5.63 12.14
C LEU A 78 8.27 -6.01 13.17
N GLY A 79 8.24 -7.23 13.71
CA GLY A 79 7.38 -7.52 14.88
C GLY A 79 7.06 -8.99 15.15
N ASN A 80 6.73 -9.76 14.10
CA ASN A 80 6.51 -11.21 14.18
C ASN A 80 6.51 -11.90 12.81
N GLU A 81 6.29 -13.22 12.78
CA GLU A 81 6.23 -14.03 11.56
C GLU A 81 5.08 -13.61 10.63
N ALA A 82 3.89 -13.31 11.15
CA ALA A 82 2.76 -12.89 10.33
C ALA A 82 3.04 -11.57 9.58
N GLY A 83 3.71 -10.61 10.24
CA GLY A 83 4.13 -9.37 9.58
C GLY A 83 5.21 -9.60 8.50
N LYS A 84 6.13 -10.54 8.75
CA LYS A 84 7.12 -10.95 7.75
C LYS A 84 6.45 -11.63 6.54
N GLU A 85 5.46 -12.48 6.79
CA GLU A 85 4.72 -13.19 5.74
C GLU A 85 4.01 -12.22 4.79
N ILE A 86 3.27 -11.23 5.31
CA ILE A 86 2.70 -10.16 4.48
C ILE A 86 3.81 -9.45 3.68
N SER A 87 4.93 -9.12 4.31
CA SER A 87 6.01 -8.41 3.62
C SER A 87 6.65 -9.23 2.50
N ASP A 88 6.78 -10.55 2.65
CA ASP A 88 7.39 -11.44 1.66
C ASP A 88 6.46 -11.67 0.45
N LEU A 89 5.15 -11.46 0.63
CA LEU A 89 4.14 -11.53 -0.42
C LEU A 89 4.01 -10.25 -1.25
N LEU A 90 4.68 -9.16 -0.87
CA LEU A 90 4.50 -7.84 -1.47
C LEU A 90 5.78 -7.31 -2.09
N ALA A 91 5.68 -6.88 -3.34
CA ALA A 91 6.74 -6.16 -4.05
C ALA A 91 6.15 -5.01 -4.86
N CYS A 92 6.91 -3.93 -5.05
CA CYS A 92 6.53 -2.83 -5.91
C CYS A 92 7.50 -2.74 -7.09
N ALA A 93 6.98 -2.58 -8.30
CA ALA A 93 7.77 -2.32 -9.49
C ALA A 93 8.39 -0.92 -9.42
N GLN A 94 9.70 -0.85 -9.64
CA GLN A 94 10.46 0.38 -9.70
C GLN A 94 10.83 0.66 -11.16
N GLU A 95 10.45 1.85 -11.62
CA GLU A 95 10.86 2.37 -12.92
C GLU A 95 12.34 2.81 -12.87
N ASP A 96 13.06 2.52 -13.96
CA ASP A 96 14.46 2.88 -14.10
C ASP A 96 14.64 4.40 -14.08
N ARG A 97 15.52 4.87 -13.20
CA ARG A 97 15.78 6.31 -13.05
C ARG A 97 16.76 6.77 -14.13
N PRO A 98 16.38 7.71 -14.99
CA PRO A 98 17.32 8.27 -15.95
C PRO A 98 18.44 9.04 -15.23
N PRO A 99 19.63 9.16 -15.83
CA PRO A 99 20.70 9.99 -15.29
C PRO A 99 20.24 11.42 -15.07
N SER A 100 20.66 12.04 -13.95
CA SER A 100 20.18 13.38 -13.58
C SER A 100 20.49 14.46 -14.63
N PHE A 101 21.56 14.30 -15.42
CA PHE A 101 21.86 15.25 -16.51
C PHE A 101 20.83 15.17 -17.64
N ALA A 102 20.31 13.98 -17.97
CA ALA A 102 19.28 13.82 -19.00
C ALA A 102 17.98 14.50 -18.59
N VAL A 103 17.60 14.38 -17.31
CA VAL A 103 16.46 15.10 -16.73
C VAL A 103 16.67 16.62 -16.79
N LYS A 104 17.85 17.11 -16.39
CA LYS A 104 18.17 18.56 -16.44
C LYS A 104 18.12 19.14 -17.85
N LEU A 105 18.46 18.34 -18.87
CA LEU A 105 18.43 18.74 -20.27
C LEU A 105 17.06 18.53 -20.93
N GLY A 106 16.06 18.02 -20.21
CA GLY A 106 14.73 17.73 -20.76
C GLY A 106 14.69 16.53 -21.71
N LEU A 107 15.72 15.68 -21.68
CA LEU A 107 15.83 14.48 -22.51
C LEU A 107 15.11 13.26 -21.90
N ALA A 108 14.74 13.34 -20.62
CA ALA A 108 13.99 12.31 -19.91
C ALA A 108 13.14 12.93 -18.78
N GLU A 109 12.05 12.26 -18.42
CA GLU A 109 11.22 12.67 -17.28
C GLU A 109 11.87 12.29 -15.95
N HIS A 110 11.59 13.07 -14.90
CA HIS A 110 12.01 12.74 -13.55
C HIS A 110 11.12 11.62 -13.00
N VAL A 111 11.73 10.50 -12.59
CA VAL A 111 11.03 9.44 -11.85
C VAL A 111 11.02 9.78 -10.36
N PRO A 112 9.84 9.97 -9.73
CA PRO A 112 9.74 10.29 -8.31
C PRO A 112 10.29 9.19 -7.38
N ASP A 113 10.59 9.58 -6.14
CA ASP A 113 10.99 8.68 -5.06
C ASP A 113 10.03 8.81 -3.87
N PRO A 114 8.91 8.07 -3.86
CA PRO A 114 7.97 8.10 -2.75
C PRO A 114 8.61 7.65 -1.43
N SER A 115 8.26 8.32 -0.34
CA SER A 115 8.81 8.09 1.00
C SER A 115 7.73 7.81 2.05
N VAL A 116 6.51 7.53 1.60
CA VAL A 116 5.36 7.23 2.45
C VAL A 116 5.43 5.82 3.01
N VAL A 117 5.12 5.69 4.30
CA VAL A 117 5.05 4.40 4.99
C VAL A 117 3.64 3.82 4.88
N THR A 118 3.55 2.53 4.56
CA THR A 118 2.28 1.78 4.61
C THR A 118 2.44 0.57 5.50
N THR A 119 1.52 0.39 6.46
CA THR A 119 1.50 -0.81 7.31
C THR A 119 0.08 -1.32 7.52
N PRO A 120 -0.12 -2.64 7.55
CA PRO A 120 -1.31 -3.23 8.16
C PRO A 120 -1.11 -3.38 9.67
N GLU A 121 -2.15 -3.14 10.44
CA GLU A 121 -2.13 -3.11 11.90
C GLU A 121 -3.29 -3.95 12.43
N HIS A 122 -2.98 -4.89 13.32
CA HIS A 122 -4.00 -5.73 13.94
C HIS A 122 -4.68 -5.02 15.11
N PHE A 123 -6.00 -5.12 15.18
CA PHE A 123 -6.78 -4.68 16.34
C PHE A 123 -8.05 -5.53 16.49
N GLU A 124 -7.99 -6.52 17.37
CA GLU A 124 -9.08 -7.48 17.63
C GLU A 124 -10.45 -6.84 17.93
N PRO A 125 -10.57 -5.77 18.75
CA PRO A 125 -11.88 -5.20 19.11
C PRO A 125 -12.67 -4.58 17.95
N LEU A 126 -12.05 -4.35 16.78
CA LEU A 126 -12.78 -3.89 15.58
C LEU A 126 -13.71 -4.98 15.01
N GLY A 127 -13.49 -6.26 15.31
CA GLY A 127 -14.28 -7.34 14.72
C GLY A 127 -14.15 -7.36 13.20
N GLU A 128 -15.26 -7.20 12.49
CA GLU A 128 -15.29 -7.17 11.02
C GLU A 128 -15.01 -5.78 10.43
N ASP A 129 -15.02 -4.73 11.26
CA ASP A 129 -14.78 -3.36 10.82
C ASP A 129 -13.32 -3.15 10.40
N ARG A 130 -13.12 -2.21 9.47
CA ARG A 130 -11.83 -1.85 8.92
C ARG A 130 -11.67 -0.33 8.90
N ILE A 131 -10.48 0.14 9.25
CA ILE A 131 -10.16 1.57 9.31
C ILE A 131 -8.94 1.87 8.45
N LEU A 132 -9.05 2.92 7.64
CA LEU A 132 -7.92 3.59 7.02
C LEU A 132 -7.51 4.76 7.93
N LEU A 133 -6.30 4.68 8.49
CA LEU A 133 -5.71 5.77 9.26
C LEU A 133 -4.70 6.53 8.38
N VAL A 134 -5.02 7.79 8.12
CA VAL A 134 -4.20 8.71 7.33
C VAL A 134 -3.42 9.63 8.27
N VAL A 135 -2.10 9.66 8.10
CA VAL A 135 -1.20 10.44 8.96
C VAL A 135 -0.46 11.47 8.11
N PRO A 136 -0.77 12.78 8.28
CA PRO A 136 0.02 13.85 7.71
C PRO A 136 1.41 13.95 8.35
N ARG A 137 2.36 14.56 7.64
CA ARG A 137 3.66 14.97 8.20
C ARG A 137 3.45 16.01 9.31
N VAL A 138 4.35 16.05 10.29
CA VAL A 138 4.26 16.88 11.53
C VAL A 138 3.84 18.35 11.28
N ASN A 139 4.29 18.97 10.19
CA ASN A 139 3.99 20.37 9.88
C ASN A 139 2.83 20.56 8.87
N CYS A 140 2.11 19.50 8.54
CA CYS A 140 1.03 19.49 7.55
C CYS A 140 -0.32 19.35 8.26
N LYS A 141 -1.05 20.47 8.41
CA LYS A 141 -2.37 20.47 9.07
C LYS A 141 -3.52 20.06 8.15
N THR A 142 -3.30 20.15 6.83
CA THR A 142 -4.32 19.86 5.81
C THR A 142 -3.68 19.03 4.71
N LEU A 143 -4.25 17.86 4.43
CA LEU A 143 -3.88 17.06 3.26
C LEU A 143 -4.78 17.46 2.09
N LYS A 144 -4.18 17.87 0.97
CA LYS A 144 -4.96 18.15 -0.25
C LYS A 144 -5.36 16.82 -0.90
N GLN A 145 -6.43 16.83 -1.69
CA GLN A 145 -6.94 15.66 -2.43
C GLN A 145 -7.38 14.49 -1.54
N ILE A 146 -7.58 14.73 -0.24
CA ILE A 146 -8.15 13.71 0.66
C ILE A 146 -9.57 13.33 0.23
N GLU A 147 -10.28 14.28 -0.38
CA GLU A 147 -11.59 14.10 -1.00
C GLU A 147 -11.60 13.08 -2.15
N ASN A 148 -10.43 12.77 -2.74
CA ASN A 148 -10.32 11.81 -3.84
C ASN A 148 -10.10 10.37 -3.36
N LEU A 149 -9.89 10.15 -2.05
CA LEU A 149 -9.68 8.79 -1.51
C LEU A 149 -10.80 7.80 -1.92
N PRO A 150 -12.10 8.15 -1.89
CA PRO A 150 -13.14 7.23 -2.31
C PRO A 150 -13.03 6.79 -3.78
N GLU A 151 -12.61 7.69 -4.68
CA GLU A 151 -12.40 7.37 -6.09
C GLU A 151 -11.18 6.47 -6.28
N TRP A 152 -10.07 6.81 -5.62
CA TRP A 152 -8.80 6.09 -5.73
C TRP A 152 -8.91 4.65 -5.23
N PHE A 153 -9.49 4.46 -4.05
CA PHE A 153 -9.76 3.15 -3.49
C PHE A 153 -10.89 2.41 -4.23
N GLY A 154 -11.88 3.16 -4.73
CA GLY A 154 -13.02 2.61 -5.47
C GLY A 154 -12.62 1.86 -6.75
N SER A 155 -11.49 2.21 -7.36
CA SER A 155 -10.93 1.48 -8.52
C SER A 155 -10.56 0.03 -8.21
N PHE A 156 -10.30 -0.27 -6.92
CA PHE A 156 -10.03 -1.61 -6.43
C PHE A 156 -11.26 -2.25 -5.76
N GLY A 157 -12.44 -1.61 -5.84
CA GLY A 157 -13.65 -2.07 -5.16
C GLY A 157 -13.67 -1.81 -3.64
N VAL A 158 -12.74 -0.99 -3.14
CA VAL A 158 -12.72 -0.56 -1.72
C VAL A 158 -13.49 0.75 -1.59
N GLN A 159 -14.45 0.77 -0.67
CA GLN A 159 -15.23 1.95 -0.33
C GLN A 159 -14.59 2.65 0.87
N VAL A 160 -14.52 3.99 0.82
CA VAL A 160 -14.00 4.84 1.90
C VAL A 160 -15.08 5.81 2.33
N ASP A 161 -15.50 5.75 3.59
CA ASP A 161 -16.38 6.73 4.21
C ASP A 161 -15.54 7.89 4.76
N LEU A 162 -15.63 9.06 4.12
CA LEU A 162 -14.91 10.26 4.52
C LEU A 162 -15.49 10.93 5.78
N THR A 163 -16.53 10.37 6.39
CA THR A 163 -16.98 10.75 7.72
C THR A 163 -15.91 10.35 8.74
N PRO A 164 -15.26 11.31 9.44
CA PRO A 164 -14.18 10.98 10.35
C PRO A 164 -14.65 10.05 11.48
N CYS A 165 -13.90 8.98 11.74
CA CYS A 165 -14.11 8.15 12.93
C CYS A 165 -13.25 8.65 14.10
N ASN A 166 -13.76 8.52 15.33
CA ASN A 166 -13.04 8.93 16.54
C ASN A 166 -11.96 7.89 16.92
N VAL A 167 -10.90 7.82 16.12
CA VAL A 167 -9.79 6.88 16.32
C VAL A 167 -9.07 7.07 17.64
N GLN A 168 -9.03 8.30 18.19
CA GLN A 168 -8.43 8.57 19.48
C GLN A 168 -9.13 7.81 20.60
N GLU A 169 -10.47 7.91 20.65
CA GLU A 169 -11.27 7.22 21.66
C GLU A 169 -11.26 5.71 21.44
N MET A 170 -11.38 5.27 20.17
CA MET A 170 -11.39 3.84 19.83
C MET A 170 -10.10 3.09 20.19
N PHE A 171 -8.96 3.79 20.16
CA PHE A 171 -7.64 3.17 20.31
C PHE A 171 -6.86 3.70 21.52
N ALA A 172 -7.49 4.47 22.41
CA ALA A 172 -6.85 5.12 23.55
C ALA A 172 -6.01 4.14 24.41
N ASP A 173 -6.56 2.95 24.65
CA ASP A 173 -5.95 1.95 25.54
C ASP A 173 -4.89 1.08 24.87
N VAL A 174 -4.75 1.15 23.54
CA VAL A 174 -3.95 0.20 22.75
C VAL A 174 -2.86 0.89 21.91
N MET A 175 -3.09 2.13 21.49
CA MET A 175 -2.14 2.92 20.68
C MET A 175 -1.79 4.23 21.38
N THR A 176 -1.65 4.19 22.70
CA THR A 176 -1.48 5.37 23.58
C THR A 176 -0.35 6.27 23.10
N ASP A 177 0.76 5.71 22.61
CA ASP A 177 1.92 6.47 22.10
C ASP A 177 1.60 7.32 20.86
N TRP A 178 0.74 6.85 19.96
CA TRP A 178 0.38 7.61 18.75
C TRP A 178 -0.53 8.79 19.06
N PHE A 179 -1.39 8.59 20.07
CA PHE A 179 -2.36 9.57 20.54
C PHE A 179 -1.83 10.42 21.70
N SER A 180 -0.62 10.12 22.20
CA SER A 180 0.05 10.86 23.28
C SER A 180 0.51 12.26 22.87
N ASP A 181 0.70 12.48 21.56
CA ASP A 181 0.95 13.81 21.01
C ASP A 181 -0.38 14.44 20.57
N PRO A 182 -0.98 15.33 21.38
CA PRO A 182 -2.26 15.97 21.06
C PRO A 182 -2.14 16.93 19.87
N THR A 183 -0.93 17.26 19.42
CA THR A 183 -0.69 18.13 18.28
C THR A 183 -0.57 17.37 16.96
N ARG A 184 -0.40 16.04 17.02
CA ARG A 184 -0.32 15.19 15.84
C ARG A 184 -1.70 15.04 15.22
N THR A 185 -1.83 15.46 13.97
CA THR A 185 -3.05 15.24 13.20
C THR A 185 -3.14 13.77 12.78
N LEU A 186 -4.28 13.14 13.03
CA LEU A 186 -4.59 11.77 12.65
C LEU A 186 -6.01 11.74 12.11
N LEU A 187 -6.20 11.20 10.90
CA LEU A 187 -7.49 11.17 10.23
C LEU A 187 -7.90 9.72 10.01
N GLY A 188 -8.95 9.27 10.69
CA GLY A 188 -9.48 7.92 10.53
C GLY A 188 -10.72 7.90 9.67
N PHE A 189 -10.78 6.94 8.75
CA PHE A 189 -11.91 6.70 7.86
C PHE A 189 -12.31 5.24 7.91
N ARG A 190 -13.61 4.95 7.91
CA ARG A 190 -14.08 3.56 7.77
C ARG A 190 -13.90 3.13 6.33
N ILE A 191 -13.46 1.88 6.14
CA ILE A 191 -13.37 1.28 4.81
C ILE A 191 -14.10 -0.05 4.75
N SER A 192 -14.61 -0.41 3.59
CA SER A 192 -15.32 -1.67 3.34
C SER A 192 -15.09 -2.13 1.89
N GLY A 193 -15.56 -3.33 1.54
CA GLY A 193 -15.35 -3.89 0.20
C GLY A 193 -13.92 -4.37 -0.05
N GLY A 194 -13.59 -4.58 -1.32
CA GLY A 194 -12.36 -5.26 -1.75
C GLY A 194 -12.24 -6.69 -1.23
N GLU A 195 -11.04 -7.27 -1.35
CA GLU A 195 -10.75 -8.62 -0.88
C GLU A 195 -10.65 -8.71 0.65
N ASP A 196 -11.08 -9.82 1.25
CA ASP A 196 -10.87 -10.11 2.69
C ASP A 196 -9.46 -10.67 2.96
N ASN A 197 -8.45 -9.98 2.44
CA ASN A 197 -7.06 -10.41 2.44
C ASN A 197 -6.16 -9.23 2.82
N ALA A 198 -5.48 -9.34 3.96
CA ALA A 198 -4.67 -8.24 4.50
C ALA A 198 -3.48 -7.89 3.59
N ALA A 199 -2.83 -8.87 2.96
CA ALA A 199 -1.77 -8.60 1.99
C ALA A 199 -2.28 -7.84 0.76
N TRP A 200 -3.45 -8.22 0.22
CA TRP A 200 -4.07 -7.48 -0.90
C TRP A 200 -4.46 -6.05 -0.52
N GLN A 201 -5.12 -5.87 0.63
CA GLN A 201 -5.51 -4.54 1.12
C GLN A 201 -4.28 -3.63 1.30
N THR A 202 -3.19 -4.21 1.78
CA THR A 202 -1.91 -3.51 1.94
C THR A 202 -1.30 -3.11 0.60
N ALA A 203 -1.41 -3.96 -0.44
CA ALA A 203 -0.97 -3.63 -1.79
C ALA A 203 -1.76 -2.45 -2.38
N VAL A 204 -3.10 -2.44 -2.21
CA VAL A 204 -3.98 -1.32 -2.61
C VAL A 204 -3.57 -0.05 -1.90
N MET A 205 -3.41 -0.12 -0.59
CA MET A 205 -3.00 1.04 0.21
C MET A 205 -1.64 1.58 -0.20
N TYR A 206 -0.68 0.71 -0.50
CA TYR A 206 0.64 1.15 -0.94
C TYR A 206 0.59 1.83 -2.32
N TYR A 207 -0.17 1.28 -3.26
CA TYR A 207 -0.39 1.90 -4.58
C TYR A 207 -0.95 3.32 -4.43
N VAL A 208 -2.00 3.49 -3.61
CA VAL A 208 -2.61 4.80 -3.35
C VAL A 208 -1.64 5.74 -2.63
N ALA A 209 -0.91 5.23 -1.64
CA ALA A 209 0.05 6.00 -0.86
C ALA A 209 1.14 6.59 -1.75
N GLU A 210 1.79 5.77 -2.59
CA GLU A 210 2.88 6.26 -3.44
C GLU A 210 2.39 7.28 -4.47
N TYR A 211 1.19 7.06 -5.04
CA TYR A 211 0.58 8.05 -5.92
C TYR A 211 0.34 9.38 -5.19
N TRP A 212 -0.18 9.33 -3.96
CA TRP A 212 -0.50 10.54 -3.20
C TRP A 212 0.77 11.32 -2.79
N ASP A 213 1.81 10.63 -2.29
CA ASP A 213 3.07 11.27 -1.87
C ASP A 213 3.76 11.99 -3.04
N THR A 214 3.65 11.44 -4.25
CA THR A 214 4.28 12.01 -5.46
C THR A 214 3.56 13.23 -6.02
N HIS A 215 2.23 13.33 -5.89
CA HIS A 215 1.43 14.38 -6.52
C HIS A 215 1.07 15.54 -5.59
N VAL A 216 0.86 15.29 -4.30
CA VAL A 216 0.33 16.31 -3.37
C VAL A 216 1.35 16.73 -2.32
N ARG A 217 2.23 15.81 -1.90
CA ARG A 217 3.14 15.93 -0.75
C ARG A 217 2.41 16.19 0.57
N GLY A 218 3.05 15.83 1.68
CA GLY A 218 2.54 16.10 3.03
C GLY A 218 1.93 14.88 3.72
N LEU A 219 1.71 13.78 3.00
CA LEU A 219 1.42 12.48 3.58
C LEU A 219 2.69 11.90 4.24
N GLN A 220 2.57 11.38 5.45
CA GLN A 220 3.65 10.67 6.14
C GLN A 220 3.44 9.16 6.02
N SER A 221 2.25 8.70 6.35
CA SER A 221 1.92 7.28 6.34
C SER A 221 0.43 7.00 6.19
N LEU A 222 0.12 5.82 5.67
CA LEU A 222 -1.22 5.23 5.67
C LEU A 222 -1.18 3.91 6.44
N HIS A 223 -2.18 3.67 7.30
CA HIS A 223 -2.28 2.42 8.05
C HIS A 223 -3.63 1.75 7.83
N PHE A 224 -3.59 0.45 7.53
CA PHE A 224 -4.76 -0.41 7.44
C PHE A 224 -4.99 -1.03 8.80
N ILE A 225 -6.08 -0.71 9.51
CA ILE A 225 -6.36 -1.26 10.84
C ILE A 225 -7.57 -2.20 10.75
N ALA A 226 -7.40 -3.46 11.15
CA ALA A 226 -8.46 -4.46 11.14
C ALA A 226 -8.17 -5.61 12.12
N ASN A 227 -9.16 -6.49 12.36
CA ASN A 227 -8.90 -7.78 13.00
C ASN A 227 -8.28 -8.76 11.98
N ILE A 228 -6.95 -8.82 11.97
CA ILE A 228 -6.17 -9.63 11.03
C ILE A 228 -5.69 -10.92 11.71
N GLU A 229 -5.89 -12.06 11.06
CA GLU A 229 -5.37 -13.36 11.50
C GLU A 229 -3.85 -13.34 11.71
N GLY A 230 -3.36 -14.07 12.72
CA GLY A 230 -1.93 -14.09 13.06
C GLY A 230 -1.40 -12.81 13.72
N ALA A 231 -2.25 -11.78 13.86
CA ALA A 231 -1.94 -10.51 14.51
C ALA A 231 -0.60 -9.91 14.04
N PRO A 232 -0.45 -9.61 12.73
CA PRO A 232 0.82 -9.15 12.19
C PRO A 232 1.26 -7.84 12.86
N CYS A 233 2.54 -7.76 13.14
CA CYS A 233 3.13 -6.64 13.85
C CYS A 233 4.29 -6.07 13.01
N PHE A 234 4.22 -4.76 12.74
CA PHE A 234 5.19 -4.03 11.91
C PHE A 234 5.96 -2.98 12.71
N ARG A 235 5.84 -3.01 14.05
CA ARG A 235 6.71 -2.28 14.97
C ARG A 235 7.20 -3.15 16.12
N LYS A 236 8.51 -3.12 16.39
CA LYS A 236 9.10 -3.75 17.59
C LYS A 236 8.58 -3.14 18.90
N ASN A 237 8.16 -1.88 18.86
CA ASN A 237 7.67 -1.11 20.00
C ASN A 237 6.33 -0.47 19.64
N TRP A 238 5.23 -1.19 19.89
CA TRP A 238 3.86 -0.63 19.89
C TRP A 238 3.64 0.35 21.08
N THR A 239 4.54 0.30 22.07
CA THR A 239 4.43 0.93 23.41
C THR A 239 5.72 1.54 23.94
N SER A 240 6.72 1.88 23.12
CA SER A 240 7.90 2.57 23.64
C SER A 240 8.46 3.66 22.74
N ASN A 241 8.18 4.90 23.13
CA ASN A 241 9.24 5.91 23.27
C ASN A 241 9.99 5.68 24.60
N ARG A 242 10.64 4.51 24.69
CA ARG A 242 11.85 4.30 25.50
C ARG A 242 12.89 3.66 24.61
#